data_AF-A0A2H5WFP7-F1
#
_entry.id   AF-A0A2H5WFP7-F1
#
_cell.length_a   1.000
_cell.length_b   1.000
_cell.length_c   1.000
_cell.angle_alpha   90.00
_cell.angle_beta   90.00
_cell.angle_gamma   90.00
#
_symmetry.space_group_name_H-M   'P 1'
#
loop_
_entity.id
_entity.type
_entity.pdbx_description
1 polymer ?
#
loop_
_entity_poly.entity_id
_entity_poly.type
_entity_poly.pdbx_seq_one_letter_code
_entity_poly.pdbx_strand_id
1 'polypeptide(L)'
;MMLIHLVGGIAAVGVAAVAGTAFLLGWPRGRLEAVAAWTLGLLSMQAASGMFLLTAGDGGAGLLHVGPPLLALALAGAARLIEPTARERNPILGAAFAIAALGGLVALVTGLTSG
;
A
#
# COMPACT_ATOMS: atom_id res chain seq x y z
N MET A 1 -8.32 18.44 1.31
CA MET A 1 -8.59 17.01 1.56
C MET A 1 -8.23 16.16 0.35
N MET A 2 -8.79 16.42 -0.83
CA MET A 2 -8.48 15.67 -2.07
C MET A 2 -6.98 15.62 -2.42
N LEU A 3 -6.25 16.74 -2.30
CA LEU A 3 -4.80 16.77 -2.57
C LEU A 3 -3.98 15.86 -1.64
N ILE A 4 -4.31 15.82 -0.35
CA ILE A 4 -3.62 14.97 0.65
C ILE A 4 -3.86 13.49 0.32
N HIS A 5 -5.08 13.15 -0.08
CA HIS A 5 -5.44 11.78 -0.44
C HIS A 5 -4.75 11.32 -1.73
N LEU A 6 -4.61 12.22 -2.70
CA LEU A 6 -3.91 11.97 -3.96
C LEU A 6 -2.41 11.78 -3.73
N VAL A 7 -1.77 12.69 -2.99
CA VAL A 7 -0.34 12.62 -2.66
C VAL A 7 -0.06 11.38 -1.80
N GLY A 8 -0.90 11.09 -0.82
CA GLY A 8 -0.82 9.88 0.01
C GLY A 8 -0.96 8.60 -0.81
N GLY A 9 -1.91 8.55 -1.75
CA GLY A 9 -2.11 7.41 -2.65
C GLY A 9 -0.90 7.15 -3.57
N ILE A 10 -0.38 8.20 -4.22
CA ILE A 10 0.82 8.11 -5.07
C ILE A 10 2.02 7.63 -4.25
N ALA A 11 2.22 8.20 -3.05
CA ALA A 11 3.30 7.81 -2.17
C ALA A 11 3.18 6.35 -1.72
N ALA A 12 1.99 5.90 -1.34
CA ALA A 12 1.74 4.51 -0.93
C ALA A 12 2.05 3.52 -2.06
N VAL A 13 1.60 3.81 -3.29
CA VAL A 13 1.89 2.98 -4.47
C VAL A 13 3.39 2.94 -4.75
N GLY A 14 4.05 4.10 -4.77
CA GLY A 14 5.49 4.20 -5.03
C GLY A 14 6.33 3.43 -4.01
N VAL A 15 6.04 3.60 -2.72
CA VAL A 15 6.80 2.94 -1.66
C VAL A 15 6.51 1.43 -1.61
N ALA A 16 5.28 0.99 -1.90
CA ALA A 16 4.97 -0.43 -2.06
C ALA A 16 5.71 -1.07 -3.25
N ALA A 17 5.81 -0.37 -4.39
CA ALA A 17 6.58 -0.85 -5.54
C ALA A 17 8.07 -0.97 -5.19
N VAL A 18 8.64 0.04 -4.53
CA VAL A 18 10.04 0.01 -4.04
C VAL A 18 10.25 -1.13 -3.06
N ALA A 19 9.33 -1.36 -2.13
CA ALA A 19 9.38 -2.49 -1.20
C ALA A 19 9.42 -3.83 -1.94
N GLY A 20 8.51 -4.02 -2.91
CA GLY A 20 8.44 -5.22 -3.74
C GLY A 20 9.76 -5.50 -4.45
N THR A 21 10.28 -4.50 -5.16
CA THR A 21 11.57 -4.60 -5.85
C THR A 21 12.74 -4.86 -4.90
N ALA A 22 12.79 -4.17 -3.76
CA ALA A 22 13.88 -4.32 -2.80
C ALA A 22 13.95 -5.74 -2.22
N PHE A 23 12.81 -6.33 -1.85
CA PHE A 23 12.74 -7.71 -1.34
C PHE A 23 13.04 -8.77 -2.41
N LEU A 24 12.70 -8.51 -3.68
CA LEU A 24 13.03 -9.38 -4.81
C LEU A 24 14.53 -9.35 -5.14
N LEU A 25 15.15 -8.16 -5.07
CA LEU A 25 16.54 -7.92 -5.47
C LEU A 25 17.57 -8.19 -4.38
N GLY A 26 17.17 -8.44 -3.14
CA GLY A 26 18.16 -8.79 -2.12
C GLY A 26 18.71 -7.62 -1.31
N TRP A 27 17.98 -6.51 -1.14
CA TRP A 27 18.57 -5.30 -0.55
C TRP A 27 19.07 -5.50 0.90
N PRO A 28 20.02 -4.68 1.38
CA PRO A 28 20.49 -4.76 2.75
C PRO A 28 19.33 -4.68 3.76
N ARG A 29 19.34 -5.56 4.75
CA ARG A 29 18.25 -5.75 5.71
C ARG A 29 17.72 -4.47 6.34
N GLY A 30 18.61 -3.58 6.79
CA GLY A 30 18.19 -2.31 7.41
C GLY A 30 17.39 -1.41 6.46
N ARG A 31 17.68 -1.45 5.15
CA ARG A 31 16.89 -0.73 4.14
C ARG A 31 15.53 -1.39 3.91
N LEU A 32 15.48 -2.72 3.86
CA LEU A 32 14.23 -3.48 3.73
C LEU A 32 13.28 -3.21 4.90
N GLU A 33 13.81 -3.19 6.13
CA GLU A 33 13.01 -2.93 7.32
C GLU A 33 12.40 -1.53 7.32
N ALA A 34 13.19 -0.52 6.94
CA ALA A 34 12.74 0.87 6.82
C ALA A 34 11.69 1.05 5.71
N VAL A 35 11.95 0.52 4.50
CA VAL A 35 11.02 0.65 3.36
C VAL A 35 9.67 -0.01 3.66
N ALA A 36 9.68 -1.19 4.28
CA ALA A 36 8.44 -1.86 4.67
C ALA A 36 7.68 -1.14 5.80
N ALA A 37 8.38 -0.53 6.76
CA ALA A 37 7.74 0.30 7.78
C ALA A 37 7.04 1.53 7.16
N TRP A 38 7.72 2.23 6.24
CA TRP A 38 7.13 3.33 5.49
C TRP A 38 5.94 2.89 4.63
N THR A 39 6.03 1.72 3.99
CA THR A 39 4.92 1.16 3.19
C THR A 39 3.69 0.93 4.06
N LEU A 40 3.84 0.28 5.22
CA LEU A 40 2.73 0.01 6.14
C LEU A 40 2.11 1.30 6.68
N GLY A 41 2.93 2.30 7.03
CA GLY A 41 2.47 3.60 7.49
C GLY A 41 1.63 4.33 6.45
N LEU A 42 2.11 4.38 5.20
CA LEU A 42 1.40 5.05 4.11
C LEU A 42 0.11 4.30 3.70
N LEU A 43 0.14 2.97 3.65
CA LEU A 43 -1.06 2.16 3.42
C LEU A 43 -2.10 2.35 4.53
N SER A 44 -1.67 2.45 5.79
CA SER A 44 -2.56 2.74 6.93
C SER A 44 -3.20 4.10 6.82
N MET A 45 -2.42 5.14 6.49
CA MET A 45 -2.95 6.49 6.26
C MET A 45 -3.94 6.52 5.10
N GLN A 46 -3.66 5.80 4.01
CA GLN A 46 -4.52 5.78 2.84
C GLN A 46 -5.82 5.01 3.10
N ALA A 47 -5.74 3.86 3.79
CA ALA A 47 -6.91 3.11 4.24
C ALA A 47 -7.81 3.95 5.16
N ALA A 48 -7.22 4.61 6.17
CA ALA A 48 -7.96 5.47 7.09
C ALA A 48 -8.65 6.64 6.37
N SER A 49 -7.93 7.30 5.46
CA SER A 49 -8.47 8.42 4.69
C SER A 49 -9.52 7.98 3.67
N GLY A 50 -9.39 6.80 3.07
CA GLY A 50 -10.39 6.24 2.16
C GLY A 50 -11.66 5.85 2.90
N MET A 51 -11.52 5.26 4.09
CA MET A 51 -12.65 4.91 4.95
C MET A 51 -13.42 6.15 5.42
N PHE A 52 -12.73 7.25 5.72
CA PHE A 52 -13.36 8.54 6.01
C PHE A 52 -14.20 9.05 4.84
N LEU A 53 -13.70 8.94 3.59
CA LEU A 53 -14.45 9.36 2.41
C LEU A 53 -15.69 8.50 2.15
N LEU A 54 -15.66 7.21 2.54
CA LEU A 54 -16.82 6.32 2.50
C LEU A 54 -17.91 6.70 3.52
N THR A 55 -17.54 7.26 4.67
CA THR A 55 -18.48 7.56 5.76
C THR A 55 -18.90 9.02 5.84
N ALA A 56 -18.18 9.93 5.20
CA ALA A 56 -18.36 11.38 5.35
C ALA A 56 -18.99 12.10 4.13
N GLY A 57 -19.31 11.43 3.02
CA GLY A 57 -19.80 12.09 1.79
C GLY A 57 -21.05 11.45 1.18
N ASP A 58 -21.94 12.28 0.63
CA ASP A 58 -23.17 11.88 -0.09
C ASP A 58 -22.90 11.19 -1.44
N GLY A 59 -21.70 11.36 -2.00
CA GLY A 59 -21.18 10.61 -3.15
C GLY A 59 -20.11 9.64 -2.69
N GLY A 60 -20.52 8.55 -2.05
CA GLY A 60 -19.61 7.59 -1.41
C GLY A 60 -18.53 7.11 -2.37
N ALA A 61 -17.25 7.27 -1.98
CA ALA A 61 -16.13 6.71 -2.73
C ALA A 61 -16.39 5.21 -2.95
N GLY A 62 -16.47 4.78 -4.22
CA GLY A 62 -16.86 3.41 -4.54
C GLY A 62 -15.96 2.36 -3.86
N LEU A 63 -16.46 1.14 -3.66
CA LEU A 63 -15.71 0.03 -3.04
C LEU A 63 -14.33 -0.22 -3.68
N LEU A 64 -14.19 0.09 -4.97
CA LEU A 64 -12.93 -0.03 -5.71
C LEU A 64 -11.87 1.02 -5.31
N HIS A 65 -12.27 2.12 -4.66
CA HIS A 65 -11.37 3.15 -4.14
C HIS A 65 -10.79 2.78 -2.76
N VAL A 66 -11.57 2.08 -1.93
CA VAL A 66 -11.20 1.81 -0.52
C VAL A 66 -10.80 0.36 -0.27
N GLY A 67 -11.34 -0.58 -1.03
CA GLY A 67 -11.03 -2.02 -0.92
C GLY A 67 -9.55 -2.34 -1.18
N PRO A 68 -8.94 -1.87 -2.29
CA PRO A 68 -7.56 -2.23 -2.61
C PRO A 68 -6.51 -1.70 -1.61
N PRO A 69 -6.60 -0.47 -1.05
CA PRO A 69 -5.71 -0.02 0.03
C PRO A 69 -5.81 -0.88 1.31
N LEU A 70 -7.03 -1.27 1.71
CA LEU A 70 -7.24 -2.14 2.88
C LEU A 70 -6.68 -3.54 2.65
N LEU A 71 -6.90 -4.11 1.47
CA LEU A 71 -6.35 -5.41 1.09
C LEU A 71 -4.82 -5.38 1.03
N ALA A 72 -4.25 -4.32 0.44
CA ALA A 72 -2.80 -4.10 0.39
C ALA A 72 -2.19 -4.02 1.80
N LEU A 73 -2.83 -3.30 2.72
CA LEU A 73 -2.40 -3.22 4.11
C LEU A 73 -2.46 -4.59 4.81
N ALA A 74 -3.56 -5.34 4.62
CA ALA A 74 -3.74 -6.65 5.20
C ALA A 74 -2.70 -7.66 4.68
N LEU A 75 -2.42 -7.67 3.38
CA LEU A 75 -1.42 -8.55 2.76
C LEU A 75 0.00 -8.21 3.23
N ALA A 76 0.36 -6.92 3.24
CA ALA A 76 1.67 -6.47 3.72
C ALA A 76 1.86 -6.78 5.22
N GLY A 77 0.83 -6.60 6.03
CA GLY A 77 0.83 -6.95 7.46
C GLY A 77 0.94 -8.46 7.68
N ALA A 78 0.13 -9.26 7.00
CA ALA A 78 0.16 -10.72 7.10
C ALA A 78 1.51 -11.30 6.66
N ALA A 79 2.08 -10.81 5.55
CA ALA A 79 3.38 -11.25 5.08
C ALA A 79 4.50 -10.95 6.10
N ARG A 80 4.41 -9.82 6.82
CA ARG A 80 5.33 -9.50 7.93
C ARG A 80 5.15 -10.38 9.16
N LEU A 81 3.92 -10.84 9.45
CA LEU A 81 3.67 -11.75 10.56
C LEU A 81 4.19 -13.17 10.26
N ILE A 82 4.05 -13.62 9.01
CA ILE A 82 4.51 -14.94 8.57
C ILE A 82 6.03 -15.01 8.50
N GLU A 83 6.68 -13.94 8.03
CA GLU A 83 8.13 -13.86 7.98
C GLU A 83 8.64 -12.60 8.72
N PRO A 84 8.76 -12.66 10.06
CA PRO A 84 9.12 -11.52 10.89
C PRO A 84 10.54 -11.02 10.66
N THR A 85 11.37 -11.79 9.97
CA THR A 85 12.74 -11.40 9.62
C THR A 85 12.89 -11.20 8.12
N ALA A 86 13.21 -9.96 7.74
CA ALA A 86 13.64 -9.66 6.38
C ALA A 86 14.99 -10.35 6.12
N ARG A 87 14.96 -11.49 5.44
CA ARG A 87 16.14 -12.04 4.77
C ARG A 87 16.51 -11.09 3.63
N GLU A 88 17.79 -11.07 3.24
CA GLU A 88 18.28 -10.24 2.13
C GLU A 88 17.37 -10.39 0.91
N ARG A 89 17.12 -11.63 0.48
CA ARG A 89 16.13 -11.96 -0.55
C ARG A 89 14.91 -12.64 0.07
N ASN A 90 13.73 -12.07 -0.14
CA ASN A 90 12.46 -12.68 0.25
C ASN A 90 11.40 -12.51 -0.86
N PRO A 91 11.23 -13.51 -1.75
CA PRO A 91 10.32 -13.38 -2.88
C PRO A 91 8.84 -13.34 -2.47
N ILE A 92 8.47 -13.90 -1.32
CA ILE A 92 7.08 -13.88 -0.82
C ILE A 92 6.70 -12.46 -0.40
N LEU A 93 7.53 -11.82 0.42
CA LEU A 93 7.36 -10.42 0.78
C LEU A 93 7.41 -9.51 -0.46
N GLY A 94 8.35 -9.78 -1.38
CA GLY A 94 8.45 -9.06 -2.64
C GLY A 94 7.17 -9.12 -3.47
N ALA A 95 6.60 -10.32 -3.65
CA ALA A 95 5.34 -10.52 -4.36
C ALA A 95 4.16 -9.84 -3.65
N ALA A 96 4.07 -9.94 -2.32
CA ALA A 96 3.01 -9.30 -1.54
C ALA A 96 3.03 -7.77 -1.71
N PHE A 97 4.20 -7.14 -1.64
CA PHE A 97 4.35 -5.70 -1.84
C PHE A 97 4.10 -5.28 -3.30
N ALA A 98 4.47 -6.10 -4.28
CA ALA A 98 4.14 -5.84 -5.69
C ALA A 98 2.63 -5.91 -5.95
N ILE A 99 1.94 -6.88 -5.37
CA ILE A 99 0.47 -6.98 -5.43
C ILE A 99 -0.17 -5.78 -4.73
N ALA A 100 0.34 -5.37 -3.57
CA ALA A 100 -0.10 -4.17 -2.87
C ALA A 100 0.05 -2.90 -3.73
N ALA A 101 1.17 -2.76 -4.45
CA ALA A 101 1.40 -1.64 -5.36
C ALA A 101 0.40 -1.65 -6.54
N LEU A 102 0.15 -2.81 -7.15
CA LEU A 102 -0.83 -2.97 -8.23
C LEU A 102 -2.25 -2.64 -7.75
N GLY A 103 -2.67 -3.17 -6.60
CA GLY A 103 -3.97 -2.88 -6.01
C GLY A 103 -4.13 -1.39 -5.69
N GLY A 104 -3.11 -0.78 -5.09
CA GLY A 104 -3.08 0.65 -4.82
C GLY A 104 -3.17 1.50 -6.10
N LEU A 105 -2.50 1.09 -7.19
CA LEU A 105 -2.57 1.78 -8.47
C LEU A 105 -3.98 1.70 -9.07
N VAL A 106 -4.62 0.53 -9.01
CA VAL A 106 -6.01 0.37 -9.46
C VAL A 106 -6.95 1.28 -8.69
N ALA A 107 -6.85 1.31 -7.35
CA ALA A 107 -7.65 2.21 -6.51
C ALA A 107 -7.41 3.69 -6.81
N LEU A 108 -6.14 4.07 -7.05
CA LEU A 108 -5.78 5.43 -7.39
C LEU A 108 -6.41 5.86 -8.72
N VAL A 109 -6.30 5.00 -9.75
CA VAL A 109 -6.87 5.27 -11.07
C VAL A 109 -8.39 5.34 -11.00
N THR A 110 -9.05 4.37 -10.36
CA THR A 110 -10.51 4.38 -10.23
C THR A 110 -10.98 5.62 -9.47
N GLY A 111 -10.32 5.98 -8.37
CA GLY A 111 -10.61 7.21 -7.61
C GLY A 111 -10.46 8.48 -8.43
N LEU A 112 -9.46 8.55 -9.33
CA LEU A 112 -9.26 9.70 -10.23
C LEU A 112 -10.30 9.78 -11.36
N THR A 113 -10.83 8.65 -11.82
CA THR A 113 -11.78 8.61 -12.94
C THR A 113 -13.24 8.63 -12.52
N SER A 114 -13.54 8.38 -11.24
CA SER A 114 -14.91 8.32 -10.71
C SER A 114 -15.28 9.48 -9.78
N GLY A 115 -14.31 10.35 -9.46
CA GLY A 115 -14.50 11.58 -8.66
C GLY A 115 -14.69 12.84 -9.49
#